data_AF-A0A4Q7ZGN1-F1
#
_entry.id   AF-A0A4Q7ZGN1-F1
#
_cell.length_a   1.000
_cell.length_b   1.000
_cell.length_c   1.000
_cell.angle_alpha   90.00
_cell.angle_beta   90.00
_cell.angle_gamma   90.00
#
_symmetry.space_group_name_H-M   'P 1'
#
loop_
_entity.id
_entity.type
_entity.pdbx_description
1 polymer ?
#
loop_
_entity_poly.entity_id
_entity_poly.type
_entity_poly.pdbx_seq_one_letter_code
_entity_poly.pdbx_strand_id
1 'polypeptide(L)'
;MTRLLITRGLPASGKTTFARKLQPQVVRVNRDDLRRMLHGARLFTQTAEAQVTHAQRAAVEALLRARADVIVDDTNLRGKTVKEWAELAARFHASFEVHDFTDVPLDECIRRDAVRDEQDRVGEDAIRRMHKRYLAGRNLPLPVPFVERGGPGVVYEPDGTLPPVVLVDIDGTVALMDGRGPFDWRRVGEDQPNQAVIEAVRAMHAAGNAIVFCSGRDAVCRAETEAWLALYVGVPYEALFMRPEGDNRKDSIVKREIFDTEIRDRWRVVGVFDDRQQVVRMWRELGLTVFQVAEGDF
;
A
#
# COMPACT_ATOMS: atom_id res chain seq x y z
N MET A 1 -0.53 24.55 6.56
CA MET A 1 -0.18 23.12 6.51
C MET A 1 -1.47 22.35 6.27
N THR A 2 -1.53 21.52 5.23
CA THR A 2 -2.72 20.70 4.92
C THR A 2 -2.99 19.71 6.05
N ARG A 3 -4.26 19.42 6.34
CA ARG A 3 -4.65 18.51 7.43
C ARG A 3 -5.44 17.32 6.90
N LEU A 4 -5.10 16.11 7.37
CA LEU A 4 -5.92 14.91 7.24
C LEU A 4 -6.45 14.52 8.63
N LEU A 5 -7.76 14.68 8.80
CA LEU A 5 -8.48 14.33 10.00
C LEU A 5 -9.19 12.99 9.80
N ILE A 6 -9.24 12.17 10.85
CA ILE A 6 -10.10 11.00 10.88
C ILE A 6 -10.93 11.00 12.16
N THR A 7 -12.15 10.46 12.11
CA THR A 7 -12.91 10.17 13.33
C THR A 7 -12.77 8.70 13.72
N ARG A 8 -12.75 8.39 15.01
CA ARG A 8 -12.66 7.01 15.50
C ARG A 8 -13.75 6.73 16.51
N GLY A 9 -14.62 5.75 16.25
CA GLY A 9 -15.70 5.42 17.19
C GLY A 9 -16.83 4.59 16.56
N LEU A 10 -17.70 4.06 17.42
CA LEU A 10 -18.85 3.25 17.01
C LEU A 10 -19.83 4.03 16.10
N PRO A 11 -20.66 3.36 15.29
CA PRO A 11 -21.82 3.99 14.69
C PRO A 11 -22.64 4.76 15.74
N ALA A 12 -23.25 5.89 15.34
CA ALA A 12 -24.01 6.76 16.24
C ALA A 12 -23.26 7.48 17.38
N SER A 13 -21.93 7.39 17.44
CA SER A 13 -21.14 8.10 18.47
C SER A 13 -21.03 9.64 18.28
N GLY A 14 -21.50 10.20 17.17
CA GLY A 14 -21.47 11.65 16.90
C GLY A 14 -20.41 12.13 15.89
N LYS A 15 -19.63 11.21 15.32
CA LYS A 15 -18.57 11.48 14.31
C LYS A 15 -19.02 12.37 13.16
N THR A 16 -20.10 11.99 12.48
CA THR A 16 -20.62 12.75 11.33
C THR A 16 -21.13 14.14 11.73
N THR A 17 -21.72 14.27 12.92
CA THR A 17 -22.12 15.58 13.48
C THR A 17 -20.91 16.47 13.71
N PHE A 18 -19.81 15.92 14.22
CA PHE A 18 -18.55 16.65 14.35
C PHE A 18 -17.98 17.04 12.99
N ALA A 19 -17.91 16.10 12.04
CA ALA A 19 -17.33 16.35 10.72
C ALA A 19 -18.08 17.43 9.94
N ARG A 20 -19.43 17.46 10.01
CA ARG A 20 -20.25 18.49 9.37
C ARG A 20 -20.00 19.90 9.90
N LYS A 21 -19.56 20.07 11.17
CA LYS A 21 -19.22 21.39 11.74
C LYS A 21 -17.97 22.00 11.12
N LEU A 22 -17.11 21.17 10.52
CA LEU A 22 -15.87 21.62 9.87
C LEU A 22 -16.08 22.01 8.40
N GLN A 23 -17.27 21.74 7.84
CA GLN A 23 -17.61 22.13 6.48
C GLN A 23 -18.07 23.60 6.44
N PRO A 24 -17.82 24.33 5.34
CA PRO A 24 -17.20 23.87 4.09
C PRO A 24 -15.66 23.88 4.08
N GLN A 25 -15.00 24.31 5.16
CA GLN A 25 -13.55 24.53 5.18
C GLN A 25 -12.74 23.23 5.08
N VAL A 26 -13.28 22.12 5.60
CA VAL A 26 -12.69 20.79 5.52
C VAL A 26 -13.56 19.90 4.65
N VAL A 27 -12.99 19.31 3.60
CA VAL A 27 -13.72 18.42 2.68
C VAL A 27 -13.98 17.08 3.36
N ARG A 28 -15.24 16.63 3.36
CA ARG A 28 -15.65 15.39 4.02
C ARG A 28 -15.70 14.24 3.02
N VAL A 29 -15.03 13.13 3.33
CA VAL A 29 -15.08 11.88 2.56
C VAL A 29 -15.60 10.75 3.46
N ASN A 30 -16.72 10.15 3.09
CA ASN A 30 -17.44 9.19 3.93
C ASN A 30 -17.81 7.93 3.15
N ARG A 31 -17.61 6.74 3.76
CA ARG A 31 -17.95 5.48 3.08
C ARG A 31 -19.44 5.24 2.89
N ASP A 32 -20.30 5.68 3.81
CA ASP A 32 -21.75 5.51 3.67
C ASP A 32 -22.29 6.37 2.51
N ASP A 33 -21.78 7.58 2.36
CA ASP A 33 -22.12 8.44 1.20
C ASP A 33 -21.58 7.85 -0.12
N LEU A 34 -20.35 7.32 -0.11
CA LEU A 34 -19.78 6.65 -1.30
C LEU A 34 -20.55 5.38 -1.68
N ARG A 35 -21.02 4.59 -0.71
CA ARG A 35 -21.88 3.42 -0.97
C ARG A 35 -23.16 3.84 -1.70
N ARG A 36 -23.82 4.91 -1.23
CA ARG A 36 -25.03 5.44 -1.89
C ARG A 36 -24.73 5.97 -3.28
N MET A 37 -23.64 6.72 -3.44
CA MET A 37 -23.24 7.28 -4.72
C MET A 37 -22.93 6.20 -5.76
N LEU A 38 -22.21 5.15 -5.38
CA LEU A 38 -21.73 4.12 -6.31
C LEU A 38 -22.76 3.02 -6.58
N HIS A 39 -23.62 2.71 -5.61
CA HIS A 39 -24.48 1.51 -5.66
C HIS A 39 -25.95 1.80 -5.35
N GLY A 40 -26.34 3.04 -5.05
CA GLY A 40 -27.69 3.43 -4.64
C GLY A 40 -28.07 2.98 -3.22
N ALA A 41 -27.44 1.92 -2.70
CA ALA A 41 -27.67 1.36 -1.38
C ALA A 41 -26.41 0.67 -0.84
N ARG A 42 -26.48 0.23 0.42
CA ARG A 42 -25.42 -0.59 1.03
C ARG A 42 -25.51 -2.03 0.52
N LEU A 43 -24.58 -2.40 -0.36
CA LEU A 43 -24.40 -3.79 -0.79
C LEU A 43 -23.46 -4.52 0.17
N PHE A 44 -23.83 -5.73 0.58
CA PHE A 44 -23.04 -6.56 1.50
C PHE A 44 -22.09 -7.51 0.76
N THR A 45 -21.51 -7.06 -0.36
CA THR A 45 -20.58 -7.86 -1.17
C THR A 45 -19.13 -7.37 -1.01
N GLN A 46 -18.18 -8.28 -1.14
CA GLN A 46 -16.75 -7.92 -1.03
C GLN A 46 -16.32 -6.99 -2.17
N THR A 47 -16.82 -7.21 -3.39
CA THR A 47 -16.54 -6.39 -4.56
C THR A 47 -16.99 -4.94 -4.38
N ALA A 48 -18.22 -4.71 -3.89
CA ALA A 48 -18.72 -3.36 -3.64
C ALA A 48 -17.89 -2.63 -2.57
N GLU A 49 -17.54 -3.30 -1.48
CA GLU A 49 -16.68 -2.71 -0.43
C GLU A 49 -15.26 -2.41 -0.93
N ALA A 50 -14.73 -3.20 -1.87
CA ALA A 50 -13.46 -2.91 -2.53
C ALA A 50 -13.54 -1.65 -3.41
N GLN A 51 -14.61 -1.52 -4.20
CA GLN A 51 -14.87 -0.33 -5.03
C GLN A 51 -15.01 0.95 -4.18
N VAL A 52 -15.78 0.89 -3.08
CA VAL A 52 -15.91 2.00 -2.12
C VAL A 52 -14.54 2.37 -1.53
N THR A 53 -13.71 1.37 -1.20
CA THR A 53 -12.37 1.61 -0.66
C THR A 53 -11.45 2.30 -1.68
N HIS A 54 -11.48 1.86 -2.94
CA HIS A 54 -10.70 2.50 -4.00
C HIS A 54 -11.14 3.94 -4.25
N ALA A 55 -12.45 4.18 -4.39
CA ALA A 55 -13.00 5.52 -4.57
C ALA A 55 -12.65 6.45 -3.41
N GLN A 56 -12.78 5.96 -2.17
CA GLN A 56 -12.43 6.72 -0.97
C GLN A 56 -10.96 7.14 -0.97
N ARG A 57 -10.04 6.19 -1.18
CA ARG A 57 -8.60 6.48 -1.15
C ARG A 57 -8.20 7.43 -2.27
N ALA A 58 -8.72 7.22 -3.48
CA ALA A 58 -8.47 8.11 -4.61
C ALA A 58 -8.97 9.54 -4.35
N ALA A 59 -10.17 9.69 -3.77
CA ALA A 59 -10.72 11.00 -3.42
C ALA A 59 -9.85 11.73 -2.39
N VAL A 60 -9.47 11.06 -1.29
CA VAL A 60 -8.62 11.66 -0.26
C VAL A 60 -7.25 12.03 -0.84
N GLU A 61 -6.65 11.15 -1.64
CA GLU A 61 -5.36 11.42 -2.28
C GLU A 61 -5.41 12.65 -3.19
N ALA A 62 -6.41 12.74 -4.06
CA ALA A 62 -6.58 13.87 -4.97
C ALA A 62 -6.76 15.19 -4.21
N LEU A 63 -7.53 15.18 -3.11
CA LEU A 63 -7.76 16.36 -2.27
C LEU A 63 -6.49 16.81 -1.54
N LEU A 64 -5.72 15.87 -0.97
CA LEU A 64 -4.46 16.19 -0.30
C LEU A 64 -3.43 16.74 -1.30
N ARG A 65 -3.36 16.18 -2.50
CA ARG A 65 -2.52 16.68 -3.61
C ARG A 65 -2.91 18.11 -3.99
N ALA A 66 -4.21 18.42 -3.98
CA ALA A 66 -4.73 19.77 -4.18
C ALA A 66 -4.57 20.70 -2.96
N ARG A 67 -3.87 20.25 -1.90
CA ARG A 67 -3.66 20.98 -0.63
C ARG A 67 -4.95 21.35 0.10
N ALA A 68 -6.01 20.56 -0.06
CA ALA A 68 -7.25 20.72 0.68
C ALA A 68 -7.20 19.98 2.02
N ASP A 69 -7.79 20.56 3.07
CA ASP A 69 -8.01 19.87 4.33
C ASP A 69 -9.12 18.82 4.16
N VAL A 70 -8.89 17.61 4.66
CA VAL A 70 -9.79 16.47 4.48
C VAL A 70 -10.16 15.82 5.80
N ILE A 71 -11.43 15.44 5.97
CA ILE A 71 -11.89 14.59 7.06
C ILE A 71 -12.49 13.29 6.55
N VAL A 72 -12.00 12.15 7.07
CA VAL A 72 -12.58 10.82 6.87
C VAL A 72 -13.37 10.43 8.11
N ASP A 73 -14.70 10.62 8.06
CA ASP A 73 -15.59 10.46 9.22
C ASP A 73 -16.18 9.04 9.39
N ASP A 74 -15.41 8.02 8.98
CA ASP A 74 -15.74 6.62 9.17
C ASP A 74 -15.60 6.16 10.64
N THR A 75 -15.81 4.87 10.91
CA THR A 75 -15.59 4.29 12.25
C THR A 75 -14.11 4.22 12.65
N ASN A 76 -13.21 3.95 11.71
CA ASN A 76 -11.74 3.83 11.89
C ASN A 76 -11.29 3.05 13.15
N LEU A 77 -12.08 2.05 13.58
CA LEU A 77 -11.80 1.29 14.81
C LEU A 77 -10.56 0.38 14.68
N ARG A 78 -10.26 -0.09 13.46
CA ARG A 78 -9.12 -0.94 13.14
C ARG A 78 -7.81 -0.13 13.14
N GLY A 79 -6.84 -0.54 13.96
CA GLY A 79 -5.52 0.11 14.02
C GLY A 79 -4.79 0.19 12.67
N LYS A 80 -4.89 -0.87 11.85
CA LYS A 80 -4.36 -0.89 10.48
C LYS A 80 -4.90 0.26 9.62
N THR A 81 -6.20 0.52 9.68
CA THR A 81 -6.83 1.62 8.92
C THR A 81 -6.32 2.99 9.38
N VAL A 82 -6.15 3.19 10.69
CA VAL A 82 -5.59 4.43 11.22
C VAL A 82 -4.15 4.62 10.75
N LYS A 83 -3.33 3.56 10.77
CA LYS A 83 -1.95 3.59 10.28
C LYS A 83 -1.88 3.95 8.79
N GLU A 84 -2.72 3.32 7.97
CA GLU A 84 -2.79 3.60 6.53
C GLU A 84 -3.16 5.06 6.22
N TRP A 85 -4.04 5.68 7.03
CA TRP A 85 -4.35 7.11 6.89
C TRP A 85 -3.19 8.00 7.33
N ALA A 86 -2.52 7.64 8.42
CA ALA A 86 -1.36 8.39 8.91
C ALA A 86 -0.20 8.36 7.90
N GLU A 87 0.08 7.19 7.32
CA GLU A 87 1.04 7.02 6.22
C GLU A 87 0.65 7.87 5.00
N LEU A 88 -0.64 7.88 4.63
CA LEU A 88 -1.13 8.73 3.55
C LEU A 88 -0.91 10.22 3.83
N ALA A 89 -1.23 10.70 5.04
CA ALA A 89 -1.01 12.09 5.41
C ALA A 89 0.48 12.47 5.30
N ALA A 90 1.36 11.61 5.79
CA ALA A 90 2.80 11.82 5.74
C ALA A 90 3.32 11.93 4.30
N ARG A 91 2.83 11.08 3.37
CA ARG A 91 3.18 11.15 1.94
C ARG A 91 2.90 12.50 1.29
N PHE A 92 1.88 13.21 1.77
CA PHE A 92 1.49 14.53 1.25
C PHE A 92 1.92 15.69 2.16
N HIS A 93 2.82 15.42 3.11
CA HIS A 93 3.28 16.38 4.12
C HIS A 93 2.12 17.07 4.87
N ALA A 94 1.00 16.36 5.04
CA ALA A 94 -0.16 16.82 5.79
C ALA A 94 -0.02 16.48 7.28
N SER A 95 -0.60 17.29 8.17
CA SER A 95 -0.78 16.87 9.56
C SER A 95 -1.82 15.74 9.63
N PHE A 96 -1.65 14.84 10.59
CA PHE A 96 -2.60 13.77 10.85
C PHE A 96 -3.24 13.94 12.22
N GLU A 97 -4.56 13.93 12.28
CA GLU A 97 -5.35 14.18 13.50
C GLU A 97 -6.42 13.11 13.66
N VAL A 98 -6.52 12.53 14.87
CA VAL A 98 -7.55 11.54 15.21
C VAL A 98 -8.51 12.15 16.23
N HIS A 99 -9.77 12.30 15.83
CA HIS A 99 -10.85 12.67 16.74
C HIS A 99 -11.52 11.42 17.27
N ASP A 100 -11.22 11.09 18.52
CA ASP A 100 -11.67 9.87 19.18
C ASP A 100 -13.04 10.09 19.86
N PHE A 101 -13.96 9.15 19.61
CA PHE A 101 -15.32 9.05 20.14
C PHE A 101 -15.56 7.64 20.73
N THR A 102 -14.49 6.94 21.14
CA THR A 102 -14.58 5.60 21.75
C THR A 102 -15.02 5.64 23.22
N ASP A 103 -14.99 6.82 23.83
CA ASP A 103 -15.52 7.14 25.15
C ASP A 103 -17.06 7.18 25.20
N VAL A 104 -17.73 7.35 24.05
CA VAL A 104 -19.19 7.38 23.97
C VAL A 104 -19.77 6.01 24.36
N PRO A 105 -20.64 5.93 25.39
CA PRO A 105 -21.16 4.65 25.87
C PRO A 105 -21.87 3.83 24.79
N LEU A 106 -21.71 2.51 24.86
CA LEU A 106 -22.36 1.56 23.94
C LEU A 106 -23.88 1.78 23.88
N ASP A 107 -24.53 1.85 25.04
CA ASP A 107 -25.98 1.99 25.13
C ASP A 107 -26.47 3.32 24.56
N GLU A 108 -25.68 4.38 24.71
CA GLU A 108 -25.97 5.68 24.09
C GLU A 108 -25.84 5.61 22.55
N CYS A 109 -24.85 4.88 22.03
CA CYS A 109 -24.75 4.64 20.59
C CYS A 109 -25.96 3.85 20.07
N ILE A 110 -26.39 2.79 20.77
CA ILE A 110 -27.57 1.99 20.39
C ILE A 110 -28.83 2.85 20.41
N ARG A 111 -29.05 3.62 21.48
CA ARG A 111 -30.20 4.53 21.62
C ARG A 111 -30.25 5.55 20.49
N ARG A 112 -29.11 6.15 20.14
CA ARG A 112 -29.00 7.11 19.03
C ARG A 112 -29.22 6.46 17.68
N ASP A 113 -28.76 5.22 17.47
CA ASP A 113 -28.94 4.51 16.21
C ASP A 113 -30.41 4.12 15.99
N ALA A 114 -31.12 3.73 17.05
CA ALA A 114 -32.52 3.31 16.99
C ALA A 114 -33.47 4.41 16.49
N VAL A 115 -33.12 5.69 16.68
CA VAL A 115 -33.92 6.84 16.23
C VAL A 115 -33.47 7.41 14.88
N ARG A 116 -32.46 6.81 14.23
CA ARG A 116 -32.04 7.20 12.87
C ARG A 116 -33.03 6.70 11.84
N ASP A 117 -33.06 7.41 10.70
CA ASP A 117 -33.71 6.95 9.48
C ASP A 117 -33.25 5.53 9.14
N GLU A 118 -34.16 4.72 8.61
CA GLU A 118 -33.91 3.30 8.32
C GLU A 118 -32.65 3.09 7.45
N GLN A 119 -32.43 3.98 6.49
CA GLN A 119 -31.26 3.99 5.59
C GLN A 119 -29.92 4.34 6.25
N ASP A 120 -29.94 4.96 7.43
CA ASP A 120 -28.76 5.38 8.22
C ASP A 120 -28.54 4.50 9.45
N ARG A 121 -29.50 3.64 9.76
CA ARG A 121 -29.46 2.73 10.90
C ARG A 121 -28.51 1.57 10.63
N VAL A 122 -27.63 1.29 11.59
CA VAL A 122 -26.68 0.17 11.49
C VAL A 122 -27.21 -1.08 12.19
N GLY A 123 -28.04 -0.90 13.23
CA GLY A 123 -28.66 -1.96 14.00
C GLY A 123 -27.86 -2.33 15.25
N GLU A 124 -28.59 -2.62 16.33
CA GLU A 124 -28.03 -2.93 17.66
C GLU A 124 -27.00 -4.06 17.61
N ASP A 125 -27.33 -5.18 16.98
CA ASP A 125 -26.43 -6.34 16.90
C ASP A 125 -25.11 -6.00 16.23
N ALA A 126 -25.13 -5.17 15.19
CA ALA A 126 -23.92 -4.75 14.49
C ALA A 126 -23.06 -3.84 15.36
N ILE A 127 -23.67 -2.90 16.09
CA ILE A 127 -22.96 -2.02 17.03
C ILE A 127 -22.35 -2.83 18.18
N ARG A 128 -23.11 -3.77 18.77
CA ARG A 128 -22.61 -4.67 19.82
C ARG A 128 -21.44 -5.53 19.32
N ARG A 129 -21.51 -6.06 18.10
CA ARG A 129 -20.39 -6.81 17.47
C ARG A 129 -19.15 -5.95 17.30
N MET A 130 -19.30 -4.70 16.84
CA MET A 130 -18.17 -3.77 16.71
C MET A 130 -17.56 -3.42 18.07
N HIS A 131 -18.38 -3.13 19.08
CA HIS A 131 -17.93 -2.84 20.44
C HIS A 131 -17.15 -4.02 21.02
N LYS A 132 -17.72 -5.23 20.97
CA LYS A 132 -17.07 -6.45 21.45
C LYS A 132 -15.73 -6.69 20.76
N ARG A 133 -15.65 -6.43 19.45
CA ARG A 133 -14.45 -6.69 18.65
C ARG A 133 -13.32 -5.67 18.89
N TYR A 134 -13.65 -4.40 19.07
CA TYR A 134 -12.66 -3.33 19.02
C TYR A 134 -12.47 -2.55 20.33
N LEU A 135 -13.46 -2.54 21.23
CA LEU A 135 -13.46 -1.68 22.43
C LEU A 135 -13.54 -2.47 23.74
N ALA A 136 -14.33 -3.54 23.79
CA ALA A 136 -14.50 -4.32 25.01
C ALA A 136 -13.16 -4.87 25.52
N GLY A 137 -12.83 -4.58 26.78
CA GLY A 137 -11.58 -5.02 27.43
C GLY A 137 -10.31 -4.34 26.91
N ARG A 138 -10.44 -3.21 26.18
CA ARG A 138 -9.30 -2.39 25.74
C ARG A 138 -9.16 -1.14 26.61
N ASN A 139 -7.92 -0.67 26.77
CA ASN A 139 -7.67 0.65 27.33
C ASN A 139 -8.07 1.71 26.29
N LEU A 140 -8.91 2.66 26.71
CA LEU A 140 -9.40 3.76 25.88
C LEU A 140 -8.76 5.09 26.34
N PRO A 141 -8.51 6.05 25.42
CA PRO A 141 -8.72 5.96 23.98
C PRO A 141 -7.79 4.93 23.33
N LEU A 142 -8.23 4.36 22.20
CA LEU A 142 -7.41 3.38 21.48
C LEU A 142 -6.10 4.04 21.02
N PRO A 143 -4.96 3.33 21.06
CA PRO A 143 -3.69 3.91 20.66
C PRO A 143 -3.75 4.42 19.23
N VAL A 144 -3.28 5.65 19.03
CA VAL A 144 -3.02 6.22 17.71
C VAL A 144 -1.61 5.78 17.33
N PRO A 145 -1.44 5.04 16.21
CA PRO A 145 -0.10 4.68 15.75
C PRO A 145 0.71 5.96 15.52
N PHE A 146 1.87 6.05 16.17
CA PHE A 146 2.83 7.09 15.85
C PHE A 146 3.33 6.85 14.43
N VAL A 147 3.08 7.82 13.56
CA VAL A 147 3.72 7.93 12.26
C VAL A 147 4.42 9.27 12.31
N GLU A 148 5.74 9.25 12.16
CA GLU A 148 6.55 10.46 12.18
C GLU A 148 5.97 11.49 11.20
N ARG A 149 5.85 12.76 11.63
CA ARG A 149 5.38 13.84 10.76
C ARG A 149 6.45 14.13 9.71
N GLY A 150 6.12 13.90 8.44
CA GLY A 150 7.14 13.86 7.38
C GLY A 150 8.00 12.60 7.41
N GLY A 151 7.78 11.71 8.37
CA GLY A 151 8.35 10.38 8.37
C GLY A 151 7.43 9.41 7.64
N PRO A 152 8.01 8.44 6.96
CA PRO A 152 7.81 8.58 5.54
C PRO A 152 6.73 7.59 5.07
N GLY A 153 5.90 7.98 4.11
CA GLY A 153 5.97 7.14 2.92
C GLY A 153 7.37 7.41 2.41
N VAL A 154 8.32 6.50 2.62
CA VAL A 154 9.74 6.79 2.41
C VAL A 154 9.94 6.90 0.93
N VAL A 155 9.64 8.09 0.42
CA VAL A 155 10.17 8.56 -0.83
C VAL A 155 11.65 8.43 -0.62
N TYR A 156 12.22 7.45 -1.29
CA TYR A 156 13.62 7.20 -1.34
C TYR A 156 14.28 8.49 -1.83
N GLU A 157 15.08 9.10 -0.96
CA GLU A 157 15.88 10.26 -1.33
C GLU A 157 17.24 9.74 -1.79
N PRO A 158 17.53 9.76 -3.10
CA PRO A 158 18.78 9.23 -3.62
C PRO A 158 19.95 10.07 -3.10
N ASP A 159 20.83 9.44 -2.31
CA ASP A 159 22.11 10.03 -1.93
C ASP A 159 23.04 10.05 -3.16
N GLY A 160 23.39 11.27 -3.60
CA GLY A 160 24.28 11.50 -4.74
C GLY A 160 25.70 10.95 -4.58
N THR A 161 26.11 10.62 -3.35
CA THR A 161 27.44 10.06 -3.05
C THR A 161 27.50 8.54 -3.18
N LEU A 162 26.35 7.86 -3.22
CA LEU A 162 26.28 6.41 -3.36
C LEU A 162 26.41 5.97 -4.84
N PRO A 163 26.99 4.78 -5.09
CA PRO A 163 27.14 4.26 -6.45
C PRO A 163 25.77 4.05 -7.12
N PRO A 164 25.61 4.45 -8.40
CA PRO A 164 24.34 4.32 -9.11
C PRO A 164 24.02 2.87 -9.47
N VAL A 165 22.78 2.44 -9.24
CA VAL A 165 22.29 1.11 -9.64
C VAL A 165 20.96 1.15 -10.37
N VAL A 166 20.78 0.20 -11.27
CA VAL A 166 19.47 -0.20 -11.79
C VAL A 166 19.01 -1.45 -11.04
N LEU A 167 17.80 -1.38 -10.46
CA LEU A 167 17.14 -2.54 -9.90
C LEU A 167 16.37 -3.29 -10.99
N VAL A 168 16.53 -4.60 -11.05
CA VAL A 168 15.95 -5.43 -12.10
C VAL A 168 15.22 -6.62 -11.48
N ASP A 169 13.93 -6.73 -11.73
CA ASP A 169 13.18 -7.93 -11.45
C ASP A 169 13.49 -9.05 -12.46
N ILE A 170 13.14 -10.30 -12.13
CA ILE A 170 13.39 -11.47 -12.97
C ILE A 170 12.13 -11.97 -13.66
N ASP A 171 11.15 -12.49 -12.92
CA ASP A 171 9.99 -13.19 -13.47
C ASP A 171 9.01 -12.22 -14.12
N GLY A 172 8.72 -12.39 -15.41
CA GLY A 172 7.92 -11.45 -16.20
C GLY A 172 8.70 -10.21 -16.67
N THR A 173 9.92 -10.01 -16.16
CA THR A 173 10.79 -8.88 -16.50
C THR A 173 11.90 -9.29 -17.47
N VAL A 174 13.03 -9.84 -17.00
CA VAL A 174 14.08 -10.36 -17.90
C VAL A 174 13.81 -11.82 -18.31
N ALA A 175 13.03 -12.56 -17.53
CA ALA A 175 12.69 -13.96 -17.76
C ALA A 175 11.18 -14.10 -18.01
N LEU A 176 10.79 -14.59 -19.18
CA LEU A 176 9.42 -14.90 -19.54
C LEU A 176 9.11 -16.34 -19.13
N MET A 177 8.12 -16.50 -18.27
CA MET A 177 7.66 -17.82 -17.86
C MET A 177 6.91 -18.49 -19.00
N ASP A 178 7.45 -19.61 -19.51
CA ASP A 178 6.81 -20.40 -20.58
C ASP A 178 6.29 -21.73 -20.01
N GLY A 179 4.97 -21.86 -19.86
CA GLY A 179 4.33 -23.06 -19.31
C GLY A 179 4.71 -23.40 -17.85
N ARG A 180 5.39 -22.49 -17.15
CA ARG A 180 5.79 -22.61 -15.74
C ARG A 180 4.79 -21.91 -14.84
N GLY A 181 4.45 -22.53 -13.70
CA GLY A 181 3.66 -21.87 -12.66
C GLY A 181 4.52 -20.89 -11.85
N PRO A 182 3.94 -19.82 -11.27
CA PRO A 182 4.69 -18.81 -10.51
C PRO A 182 5.51 -19.31 -9.31
N PHE A 183 5.22 -20.51 -8.82
CA PHE A 183 5.89 -21.13 -7.67
C PHE A 183 6.65 -22.41 -8.04
N ASP A 184 6.77 -22.72 -9.33
CA ASP A 184 7.45 -23.91 -9.81
C ASP A 184 8.96 -23.66 -9.91
N TRP A 185 9.62 -23.63 -8.75
CA TRP A 185 11.01 -23.20 -8.60
C TRP A 185 12.05 -24.10 -9.27
N ARG A 186 11.70 -25.36 -9.58
CA ARG A 186 12.60 -26.34 -10.19
C ARG A 186 12.74 -26.21 -11.70
N ARG A 187 11.97 -25.30 -12.30
CA ARG A 187 11.90 -25.09 -13.74
C ARG A 187 12.29 -23.67 -14.13
N VAL A 188 12.85 -22.89 -13.20
CA VAL A 188 13.23 -21.49 -13.45
C VAL A 188 14.35 -21.38 -14.49
N GLY A 189 15.14 -22.44 -14.70
CA GLY A 189 16.14 -22.53 -15.75
C GLY A 189 15.56 -22.71 -17.15
N GLU A 190 14.27 -23.05 -17.27
CA GLU A 190 13.57 -23.23 -18.55
C GLU A 190 12.95 -21.92 -19.08
N ASP A 191 12.94 -20.85 -18.28
CA ASP A 191 12.32 -19.58 -18.64
C ASP A 191 12.96 -18.99 -19.92
N GLN A 192 12.14 -18.41 -20.79
CA GLN A 192 12.61 -17.80 -22.03
C GLN A 192 13.16 -16.39 -21.78
N PRO A 193 14.24 -15.97 -22.46
CA PRO A 193 14.79 -14.63 -22.26
C PRO A 193 13.89 -13.55 -22.85
N ASN A 194 13.57 -12.51 -22.06
CA ASN A 194 12.98 -11.28 -22.58
C ASN A 194 14.07 -10.40 -23.20
N GLN A 195 14.41 -10.70 -24.45
CA GLN A 195 15.56 -10.12 -25.13
C GLN A 195 15.55 -8.57 -25.13
N ALA A 196 14.39 -7.94 -25.33
CA ALA A 196 14.27 -6.49 -25.35
C ALA A 196 14.61 -5.85 -23.99
N VAL A 197 14.16 -6.45 -22.89
CA VAL A 197 14.46 -5.98 -21.53
C VAL A 197 15.92 -6.26 -21.17
N ILE A 198 16.44 -7.42 -21.55
CA ILE A 198 17.85 -7.77 -21.36
C ILE A 198 18.78 -6.78 -22.07
N GLU A 199 18.45 -6.38 -23.30
CA GLU A 199 19.18 -5.36 -24.04
C GLU A 199 19.12 -3.98 -23.37
N ALA A 200 17.96 -3.60 -22.84
CA ALA A 200 17.82 -2.37 -22.05
C ALA A 200 18.68 -2.40 -20.77
N VAL A 201 18.70 -3.52 -20.05
CA VAL A 201 19.54 -3.71 -18.86
C VAL A 201 21.02 -3.63 -19.22
N ARG A 202 21.45 -4.30 -20.31
CA ARG A 202 22.82 -4.21 -20.85
C ARG A 202 23.20 -2.78 -21.22
N ALA A 203 22.31 -2.04 -21.85
CA ALA A 203 22.54 -0.65 -22.23
C ALA A 203 22.69 0.25 -20.99
N MET A 204 21.86 0.07 -19.96
CA MET A 204 21.98 0.80 -18.70
C MET A 204 23.29 0.49 -17.97
N HIS A 205 23.74 -0.76 -17.99
CA HIS A 205 25.04 -1.14 -17.47
C HIS A 205 26.19 -0.50 -18.26
N ALA A 206 26.14 -0.54 -19.59
CA ALA A 206 27.13 0.09 -20.45
C ALA A 206 27.20 1.62 -20.26
N ALA A 207 26.10 2.25 -19.82
CA ALA A 207 26.07 3.66 -19.43
C ALA A 207 26.71 3.95 -18.05
N GLY A 208 27.28 2.94 -17.38
CA GLY A 208 28.01 3.08 -16.12
C GLY A 208 27.19 2.83 -14.85
N ASN A 209 26.00 2.25 -14.96
CA ASN A 209 25.20 1.87 -13.79
C ASN A 209 25.52 0.42 -13.39
N ALA A 210 25.66 0.16 -12.09
CA ALA A 210 25.70 -1.22 -11.60
C ALA A 210 24.30 -1.87 -11.68
N ILE A 211 24.26 -3.20 -11.77
CA ILE A 211 23.00 -3.95 -11.81
C ILE A 211 22.80 -4.67 -10.49
N VAL A 212 21.58 -4.60 -9.95
CA VAL A 212 21.14 -5.39 -8.79
C VAL A 212 19.84 -6.08 -9.16
N PHE A 213 19.81 -7.40 -9.00
CA PHE A 213 18.60 -8.18 -9.19
C PHE A 213 17.81 -8.29 -7.89
N CYS A 214 16.48 -8.09 -7.97
CA CYS A 214 15.56 -8.24 -6.85
C CYS A 214 14.37 -9.09 -7.28
N SER A 215 14.33 -10.35 -6.86
CA SER A 215 13.37 -11.34 -7.36
C SER A 215 12.41 -11.83 -6.28
N GLY A 216 11.17 -12.10 -6.72
CA GLY A 216 10.16 -12.80 -5.94
C GLY A 216 10.36 -14.33 -5.86
N ARG A 217 11.31 -14.89 -6.61
CA ARG A 217 11.67 -16.31 -6.54
C ARG A 217 12.16 -16.68 -5.16
N ASP A 218 11.74 -17.84 -4.66
CA ASP A 218 12.25 -18.41 -3.41
C ASP A 218 13.74 -18.77 -3.56
N ALA A 219 14.54 -18.46 -2.54
CA ALA A 219 15.98 -18.68 -2.52
C ALA A 219 16.41 -20.14 -2.76
N VAL A 220 15.51 -21.13 -2.60
CA VAL A 220 15.79 -22.53 -2.97
C VAL A 220 16.24 -22.72 -4.42
N CYS A 221 15.88 -21.81 -5.33
CA CYS A 221 16.28 -21.85 -6.74
C CYS A 221 17.38 -20.84 -7.12
N ARG A 222 18.14 -20.34 -6.13
CA ARG A 222 19.22 -19.37 -6.34
C ARG A 222 20.24 -19.84 -7.37
N ALA A 223 20.80 -21.04 -7.20
CA ALA A 223 21.85 -21.54 -8.07
C ALA A 223 21.39 -21.65 -9.54
N GLU A 224 20.15 -22.09 -9.75
CA GLU A 224 19.56 -22.19 -11.09
C GLU A 224 19.26 -20.82 -11.70
N THR A 225 18.81 -19.87 -10.88
CA THR A 225 18.60 -18.48 -11.29
C THR A 225 19.92 -17.80 -11.68
N GLU A 226 20.99 -18.00 -10.91
CA GLU A 226 22.32 -17.45 -11.20
C GLU A 226 22.89 -18.03 -12.51
N ALA A 227 22.75 -19.34 -12.73
CA ALA A 227 23.14 -19.98 -13.99
C ALA A 227 22.35 -19.42 -15.18
N TRP A 228 21.04 -19.20 -15.01
CA TRP A 228 20.18 -18.61 -16.05
C TRP A 228 20.59 -17.17 -16.36
N LEU A 229 20.83 -16.33 -15.34
CA LEU A 229 21.29 -14.94 -15.51
C LEU A 229 22.64 -14.89 -16.23
N ALA A 230 23.58 -15.77 -15.87
CA ALA A 230 24.88 -15.87 -16.53
C ALA A 230 24.75 -16.26 -18.01
N LEU A 231 23.87 -17.22 -18.32
CA LEU A 231 23.66 -17.71 -19.67
C LEU A 231 23.00 -16.67 -20.59
N TYR A 232 21.94 -16.02 -20.11
CA TYR A 232 21.09 -15.18 -20.97
C TYR A 232 21.31 -13.68 -20.80
N VAL A 233 21.50 -13.19 -19.56
CA VAL A 233 21.67 -11.75 -19.29
C VAL A 233 23.12 -11.35 -19.49
N GLY A 234 24.07 -12.12 -18.96
CA GLY A 234 25.51 -11.96 -19.27
C GLY A 234 26.08 -10.59 -18.92
N VAL A 235 25.57 -9.95 -17.86
CA VAL A 235 26.07 -8.67 -17.32
C VAL A 235 26.51 -8.88 -15.88
N PRO A 236 27.68 -8.36 -15.46
CA PRO A 236 28.07 -8.37 -14.06
C PRO A 236 27.02 -7.64 -13.20
N TYR A 237 26.66 -8.23 -12.06
CA TYR A 237 25.73 -7.64 -11.11
C TYR A 237 26.34 -7.65 -9.71
N GLU A 238 26.00 -6.64 -8.92
CA GLU A 238 26.52 -6.46 -7.56
C GLU A 238 25.85 -7.39 -6.55
N ALA A 239 24.56 -7.67 -6.77
CA ALA A 239 23.79 -8.53 -5.88
C ALA A 239 22.59 -9.18 -6.58
N LEU A 240 22.23 -10.37 -6.08
CA LEU A 240 20.96 -11.05 -6.35
C LEU A 240 20.21 -11.25 -5.03
N PHE A 241 19.21 -10.41 -4.79
CA PHE A 241 18.31 -10.53 -3.66
C PHE A 241 17.09 -11.35 -4.06
N MET A 242 16.73 -12.32 -3.21
CA MET A 242 15.66 -13.27 -3.46
C MET A 242 14.79 -13.38 -2.20
N ARG A 243 13.58 -13.90 -2.38
CA ARG A 243 12.68 -14.21 -1.27
C ARG A 243 13.29 -15.27 -0.35
N PRO A 244 13.29 -15.07 0.98
CA PRO A 244 13.75 -16.08 1.93
C PRO A 244 12.97 -17.40 1.79
N GLU A 245 13.65 -18.52 2.06
CA GLU A 245 13.06 -19.85 1.92
C GLU A 245 11.78 -20.00 2.76
N GLY A 246 10.68 -20.41 2.12
CA GLY A 246 9.40 -20.66 2.77
C GLY A 246 8.57 -19.41 3.08
N ASP A 247 9.02 -18.22 2.68
CA ASP A 247 8.27 -16.98 2.87
C ASP A 247 7.12 -16.84 1.85
N ASN A 248 5.88 -16.99 2.33
CA ASN A 248 4.67 -16.92 1.51
C ASN A 248 4.00 -15.53 1.49
N ARG A 249 4.69 -14.48 1.98
CA ARG A 249 4.16 -13.10 1.94
C ARG A 249 4.05 -12.58 0.51
N LYS A 250 3.24 -11.54 0.30
CA LYS A 250 3.10 -10.90 -1.01
C LYS A 250 4.44 -10.38 -1.52
N ASP A 251 4.63 -10.42 -2.83
CA ASP A 251 5.87 -10.00 -3.47
C ASP A 251 6.26 -8.56 -3.17
N SER A 252 5.28 -7.65 -3.19
CA SER A 252 5.52 -6.25 -2.83
C SER A 252 5.96 -6.05 -1.38
N ILE A 253 5.61 -6.96 -0.46
CA ILE A 253 6.07 -6.90 0.93
C ILE A 253 7.52 -7.36 1.03
N VAL A 254 7.85 -8.48 0.39
CA VAL A 254 9.22 -9.04 0.41
C VAL A 254 10.21 -8.12 -0.27
N LYS A 255 9.89 -7.64 -1.49
CA LYS A 255 10.76 -6.71 -2.21
C LYS A 255 10.93 -5.38 -1.47
N ARG A 256 9.88 -4.90 -0.79
CA ARG A 256 9.97 -3.71 0.07
C ARG A 256 10.92 -3.93 1.25
N GLU A 257 10.83 -5.07 1.92
CA GLU A 257 11.73 -5.44 3.01
C GLU A 257 13.18 -5.52 2.53
N ILE A 258 13.44 -6.21 1.42
CA ILE A 258 14.77 -6.28 0.77
C ILE A 258 15.30 -4.87 0.47
N PHE A 259 14.46 -4.01 -0.09
CA PHE A 259 14.87 -2.64 -0.39
C PHE A 259 15.27 -1.87 0.86
N ASP A 260 14.44 -1.95 1.90
CA ASP A 260 14.64 -1.24 3.15
C ASP A 260 15.88 -1.74 3.91
N THR A 261 16.23 -3.03 3.83
CA THR A 261 17.34 -3.61 4.61
C THR A 261 18.66 -3.72 3.83
N GLU A 262 18.59 -3.99 2.52
CA GLU A 262 19.78 -4.31 1.73
C GLU A 262 20.15 -3.25 0.72
N ILE A 263 19.21 -2.45 0.21
CA ILE A 263 19.44 -1.61 -0.98
C ILE A 263 19.52 -0.12 -0.63
N ARG A 264 18.56 0.39 0.14
CA ARG A 264 18.32 1.82 0.33
C ARG A 264 19.58 2.60 0.69
N ASP A 265 20.37 2.10 1.63
CA ASP A 265 21.51 2.82 2.20
C ASP A 265 22.85 2.46 1.54
N ARG A 266 22.84 1.59 0.51
CA ARG A 266 24.05 1.09 -0.15
C ARG A 266 24.24 1.62 -1.57
N TRP A 267 23.15 1.98 -2.24
CA TRP A 267 23.19 2.40 -3.64
C TRP A 267 22.26 3.57 -3.90
N ARG A 268 22.60 4.33 -4.95
CA ARG A 268 21.74 5.33 -5.58
C ARG A 268 20.88 4.70 -6.67
N VAL A 269 19.61 4.41 -6.42
CA VAL A 269 18.75 3.75 -7.42
C VAL A 269 18.32 4.74 -8.50
N VAL A 270 18.75 4.49 -9.74
CA VAL A 270 18.45 5.36 -10.90
C VAL A 270 17.15 4.99 -11.61
N GLY A 271 16.73 3.73 -11.48
CA GLY A 271 15.51 3.21 -12.07
C GLY A 271 15.29 1.75 -11.72
N VAL A 272 14.04 1.30 -11.89
CA VAL A 272 13.62 -0.08 -11.62
C VAL A 272 12.91 -0.66 -12.84
N PHE A 273 13.31 -1.86 -13.26
CA PHE A 273 12.55 -2.67 -14.21
C PHE A 273 11.76 -3.73 -13.44
N ASP A 274 10.43 -3.73 -13.59
CA ASP A 274 9.52 -4.65 -12.92
C ASP A 274 8.24 -4.77 -13.77
N ASP A 275 7.56 -5.91 -13.76
CA ASP A 275 6.36 -6.15 -14.57
C ASP A 275 5.07 -6.00 -13.75
N ARG A 276 5.08 -6.48 -12.52
CA ARG A 276 3.90 -6.79 -11.73
C ARG A 276 3.30 -5.56 -11.07
N GLN A 277 2.01 -5.31 -11.30
CA GLN A 277 1.38 -4.04 -10.96
C GLN A 277 1.42 -3.72 -9.46
N GLN A 278 1.26 -4.71 -8.57
CA GLN A 278 1.33 -4.49 -7.12
C GLN A 278 2.75 -4.11 -6.64
N VAL A 279 3.79 -4.57 -7.33
CA VAL A 279 5.19 -4.29 -7.01
C VAL A 279 5.60 -2.94 -7.62
N VAL A 280 5.23 -2.70 -8.88
CA VAL A 280 5.38 -1.40 -9.55
C VAL A 280 4.74 -0.28 -8.74
N ARG A 281 3.52 -0.49 -8.20
CA ARG A 281 2.87 0.50 -7.31
C ARG A 281 3.72 0.76 -6.07
N MET A 282 4.25 -0.28 -5.43
CA MET A 282 5.10 -0.17 -4.25
C MET A 282 6.40 0.61 -4.55
N TRP A 283 7.08 0.32 -5.66
CA TRP A 283 8.26 1.07 -6.07
C TRP A 283 7.96 2.55 -6.35
N ARG A 284 6.84 2.84 -7.03
CA ARG A 284 6.38 4.21 -7.27
C ARG A 284 5.99 4.92 -5.96
N GLU A 285 5.44 4.20 -4.98
CA GLU A 285 5.16 4.72 -3.64
C GLU A 285 6.43 5.06 -2.86
N LEU A 286 7.55 4.41 -3.17
CA LEU A 286 8.90 4.77 -2.70
C LEU A 286 9.51 5.94 -3.50
N GLY A 287 8.80 6.54 -4.45
CA GLY A 287 9.34 7.63 -5.27
C GLY A 287 10.36 7.21 -6.33
N LEU A 288 10.53 5.90 -6.55
CA LEU A 288 11.42 5.38 -7.58
C LEU A 288 10.81 5.53 -8.98
N THR A 289 11.66 5.78 -9.96
CA THR A 289 11.27 5.70 -11.38
C THR A 289 11.20 4.24 -11.80
N VAL A 290 10.05 3.82 -12.34
CA VAL A 290 9.79 2.41 -12.69
C VAL A 290 9.43 2.28 -14.17
N PHE A 291 10.22 1.50 -14.90
CA PHE A 291 9.96 1.03 -16.25
C PHE A 291 9.15 -0.25 -16.17
N GLN A 292 7.83 -0.14 -16.33
CA GLN A 292 6.96 -1.30 -16.32
C GLN A 292 7.00 -1.98 -17.69
N VAL A 293 7.55 -3.19 -17.77
CA VAL A 293 7.92 -3.83 -19.05
C VAL A 293 6.85 -4.72 -19.67
N ALA A 294 5.79 -5.05 -18.92
CA ALA A 294 4.66 -5.83 -19.39
C ALA A 294 3.35 -5.41 -18.68
N GLU A 295 2.20 -5.88 -19.19
CA GLU A 295 0.95 -5.83 -18.44
C GLU A 295 1.08 -6.70 -17.19
N GLY A 296 0.69 -6.16 -16.02
CA GLY A 296 1.07 -6.73 -14.73
C GLY A 296 -0.10 -7.02 -13.78
N ASP A 297 -1.33 -7.20 -14.27
CA ASP A 297 -2.52 -7.36 -13.42
C ASP A 297 -2.68 -8.80 -12.88
N PHE A 298 -1.70 -9.24 -12.08
CA PHE A 298 -1.67 -10.55 -11.41
C PHE A 298 -0.90 -10.52 -10.08
#